data_AF-A0A815FX59-F1
#
_entry.id   AF-A0A815FX59-F1
#
_cell.length_a   1.000
_cell.length_b   1.000
_cell.length_c   1.000
_cell.angle_alpha   90.00
_cell.angle_beta   90.00
_cell.angle_gamma   90.00
#
_symmetry.space_group_name_H-M   'P 1'
#
loop_
_entity.id
_entity.type
_entity.pdbx_description
1 polymer ?
#
loop_
_entity_poly.entity_id
_entity_poly.type
_entity_poly.pdbx_seq_one_letter_code
_entity_poly.pdbx_strand_id
1 'polypeptide(L)'
;MNTPLTREEIDEIHEQKVENIHFVSNETVTSLYASGDPAIKCPKDAVEMLFKKPAHRLRSKIKHELFDHDVTQEEMNAAAEFGRFPHRPSDLFLKIFHGVVYTAELDPMAGCISPRLVGASGVVPLSIISTNPDIMHHYFHVISHAQKEVLFATCWWQKGGTANLVCNALRALSKRYMQKI
;
A
#
# COMPACT_ATOMS: atom_id res chain seq x y z
N MET A 1 8.37 -18.77 31.38
CA MET A 1 7.25 -17.98 31.93
C MET A 1 7.69 -16.53 31.88
N ASN A 2 7.08 -15.71 31.03
CA ASN A 2 7.39 -14.29 30.98
C ASN A 2 6.48 -13.57 31.97
N THR A 3 7.07 -12.99 33.01
CA THR A 3 6.39 -12.17 34.00
C THR A 3 5.73 -10.97 33.32
N PRO A 4 4.49 -10.60 33.67
CA PRO A 4 3.89 -9.37 33.17
C PRO A 4 4.72 -8.16 33.61
N LEU A 5 5.06 -7.29 32.66
CA LEU A 5 5.71 -6.01 32.95
C LEU A 5 4.81 -5.17 33.86
N THR A 6 5.44 -4.51 34.83
CA THR A 6 4.82 -3.56 35.74
C THR A 6 4.36 -2.30 35.00
N ARG A 7 3.48 -1.53 35.63
CA ARG A 7 2.94 -0.29 35.04
C ARG A 7 4.03 0.75 34.79
N GLU A 8 5.04 0.80 35.65
CA GLU A 8 6.22 1.66 35.54
C GLU A 8 7.13 1.23 34.36
N GLU A 9 7.35 -0.07 34.15
CA GLU A 9 8.07 -0.58 32.96
C GLU A 9 7.29 -0.34 31.66
N ILE A 10 5.95 -0.33 31.73
CA ILE A 10 5.08 0.04 30.61
C ILE A 10 5.20 1.54 30.33
N ASP A 11 5.27 2.37 31.36
CA ASP A 11 5.41 3.83 31.27
C ASP A 11 6.82 4.25 30.79
N GLU A 12 7.89 3.55 31.16
CA GLU A 12 9.24 3.74 30.56
C GLU A 12 9.28 3.35 29.06
N ILE A 13 8.52 2.33 28.64
CA ILE A 13 8.31 2.01 27.22
C ILE A 13 7.42 3.08 26.53
N HIS A 14 6.50 3.71 27.27
CA HIS A 14 5.73 4.86 26.78
C HIS A 14 6.59 6.12 26.63
N GLU A 15 7.61 6.32 27.46
CA GLU A 15 8.59 7.42 27.36
C GLU A 15 9.67 7.20 26.30
N GLN A 16 9.87 5.97 25.84
CA GLN A 16 10.48 5.72 24.54
C GLN A 16 9.52 6.23 23.46
N LYS A 17 9.51 7.56 23.29
CA LYS A 17 8.89 8.27 22.16
C LYS A 17 9.08 7.39 20.94
N VAL A 18 7.97 6.86 20.40
CA VAL A 18 7.95 6.39 19.03
C VAL A 18 8.53 7.55 18.25
N GLU A 19 9.76 7.39 17.76
CA GLU A 19 10.48 8.47 17.11
C GLU A 19 9.56 8.99 16.03
N ASN A 20 9.17 10.26 16.20
CA ASN A 20 8.29 11.02 15.32
C ASN A 20 8.54 10.65 13.84
N ILE A 21 7.49 10.76 13.01
CA ILE A 21 7.43 10.73 11.52
C ILE A 21 8.75 10.92 10.75
N HIS A 22 9.69 11.70 11.26
CA HIS A 22 11.05 11.86 10.77
C HIS A 22 11.89 10.57 10.64
N PHE A 23 11.56 9.44 11.27
CA PHE A 23 12.38 8.22 11.15
C PHE A 23 11.95 7.24 10.04
N VAL A 24 10.87 7.51 9.30
CA VAL A 24 10.49 6.58 8.23
C VAL A 24 11.42 6.77 7.03
N SER A 25 12.18 5.71 6.70
CA SER A 25 13.20 5.72 5.63
C SER A 25 12.71 6.41 4.36
N ASN A 26 13.59 7.15 3.70
CA ASN A 26 13.34 7.74 2.38
C ASN A 26 13.25 6.70 1.26
N GLU A 27 13.76 5.50 1.51
CA GLU A 27 13.74 4.41 0.55
C GLU A 27 12.47 3.57 0.66
N THR A 28 12.12 2.95 -0.46
CA THR A 28 11.04 1.97 -0.52
C THR A 28 11.62 0.56 -0.54
N VAL A 29 10.83 -0.42 -0.11
CA VAL A 29 11.18 -1.84 -0.22
C VAL A 29 11.53 -2.18 -1.67
N THR A 30 10.77 -1.64 -2.63
CA THR A 30 10.99 -1.87 -4.07
C THR A 30 12.29 -1.26 -4.56
N SER A 31 12.60 -0.01 -4.20
CA SER A 31 13.85 0.65 -4.63
C SER A 31 15.07 -0.05 -4.05
N LEU A 32 14.98 -0.47 -2.78
CA LEU A 32 16.06 -1.17 -2.12
C LEU A 32 16.23 -2.59 -2.68
N TYR A 33 15.15 -3.32 -2.94
CA TYR A 33 15.20 -4.63 -3.59
C TYR A 33 15.76 -4.54 -5.02
N ALA A 34 15.43 -3.48 -5.76
CA ALA A 34 15.93 -3.23 -7.11
C ALA A 34 17.42 -2.84 -7.17
N SER A 35 18.04 -2.48 -6.04
CA SER A 35 19.47 -2.15 -5.99
C SER A 35 20.40 -3.31 -6.34
N GLY A 36 19.91 -4.55 -6.22
CA GLY A 36 20.68 -5.77 -6.48
C GLY A 36 21.71 -6.10 -5.40
N ASP A 37 21.60 -5.50 -4.20
CA ASP A 37 22.45 -5.83 -3.05
C ASP A 37 22.40 -7.34 -2.75
N PRO A 38 23.56 -8.06 -2.78
CA PRO A 38 23.62 -9.49 -2.48
C PRO A 38 23.07 -9.90 -1.11
N ALA A 39 23.00 -8.96 -0.15
CA ALA A 39 22.40 -9.20 1.16
C ALA A 39 20.88 -9.37 1.10
N ILE A 40 20.22 -8.88 0.05
CA ILE A 40 18.75 -8.85 -0.09
C ILE A 40 18.32 -9.93 -1.08
N LYS A 41 17.87 -11.08 -0.57
CA LYS A 41 17.44 -12.22 -1.40
C LYS A 41 15.97 -12.13 -1.77
N CYS A 42 15.17 -11.52 -0.90
CA CYS A 42 13.73 -11.33 -1.11
C CYS A 42 13.24 -9.98 -0.57
N PRO A 43 12.03 -9.53 -0.97
CA PRO A 43 11.46 -8.27 -0.47
C PRO A 43 11.34 -8.20 1.06
N LYS A 44 11.20 -9.34 1.74
CA LYS A 44 11.19 -9.40 3.21
C LYS A 44 12.52 -8.96 3.82
N ASP A 45 13.65 -9.29 3.19
CA ASP A 45 14.97 -8.88 3.69
C ASP A 45 15.11 -7.36 3.60
N ALA A 46 14.61 -6.76 2.51
CA ALA A 46 14.56 -5.30 2.37
C ALA A 46 13.65 -4.65 3.42
N VAL A 47 12.51 -5.26 3.76
CA VAL A 47 11.65 -4.81 4.87
C VAL A 47 12.38 -4.87 6.20
N GLU A 48 13.02 -6.00 6.52
CA GLU A 48 13.74 -6.17 7.79
C GLU A 48 14.98 -5.27 7.90
N MET A 49 15.55 -4.86 6.77
CA MET A 49 16.65 -3.89 6.71
C MET A 49 16.16 -2.43 6.85
N LEU A 50 15.03 -2.07 6.22
CA LEU A 50 14.49 -0.70 6.26
C LEU A 50 13.75 -0.38 7.55
N PHE A 51 13.03 -1.36 8.09
CA PHE A 51 12.10 -1.16 9.18
C PHE A 51 12.41 -2.09 10.33
N LYS A 52 12.58 -1.52 11.53
CA LYS A 52 12.65 -2.31 12.76
C LYS A 52 11.30 -3.03 12.95
N LYS A 53 11.34 -4.29 13.37
CA LYS A 53 10.11 -5.04 13.67
C LYS A 53 9.34 -4.30 14.76
N PRO A 54 8.04 -4.03 14.57
CA PRO A 54 7.24 -3.40 15.60
C PRO A 54 7.14 -4.33 16.81
N ALA A 55 7.17 -3.76 18.02
CA ALA A 55 6.90 -4.53 19.22
C ALA A 55 5.48 -5.11 19.14
N HIS A 56 5.29 -6.40 19.45
CA HIS A 56 4.02 -7.11 19.32
C HIS A 56 2.82 -6.44 20.00
N ARG A 57 3.05 -5.56 20.98
CA ARG A 57 2.01 -4.84 21.75
C ARG A 57 1.54 -3.52 21.12
N LEU A 58 2.20 -3.03 20.06
CA LEU A 58 1.80 -1.78 19.39
C LEU A 58 0.47 -1.95 18.63
N ARG A 59 0.19 -3.14 18.09
CA ARG A 59 -1.02 -3.40 17.29
C ARG A 59 -2.34 -3.27 18.06
N SER A 60 -2.35 -3.58 19.36
CA SER A 60 -3.54 -3.42 20.21
C SER A 60 -3.80 -1.97 20.62
N LYS A 61 -2.75 -1.12 20.69
CA LYS A 61 -2.86 0.30 21.05
C LYS A 61 -3.45 1.16 19.93
N ILE A 62 -3.18 0.79 18.66
CA ILE A 62 -3.72 1.45 17.45
C ILE A 62 -5.22 1.74 17.59
N LYS A 63 -6.00 0.81 18.15
CA LYS A 63 -7.46 0.96 18.22
C LYS A 63 -7.92 1.99 19.24
N HIS A 64 -7.29 2.12 20.40
CA HIS A 64 -7.79 3.04 21.43
C HIS A 64 -7.42 4.50 21.12
N GLU A 65 -6.18 4.73 20.68
CA GLU A 65 -5.66 6.08 20.46
C GLU A 65 -6.25 6.75 19.20
N LEU A 66 -6.66 5.97 18.18
CA LEU A 66 -7.28 6.50 16.96
C LEU A 66 -8.73 6.98 17.14
N PHE A 67 -9.48 6.42 18.10
CA PHE A 67 -10.91 6.73 18.27
C PHE A 67 -11.20 7.72 19.39
N ASP A 68 -10.31 7.87 20.36
CA ASP A 68 -10.51 8.75 21.54
C ASP A 68 -9.77 10.10 21.42
N HIS A 69 -9.03 10.34 20.33
CA HIS A 69 -8.23 11.56 20.11
C HIS A 69 -8.79 12.42 18.98
N ASP A 70 -9.06 13.68 19.27
CA ASP A 70 -9.38 14.68 18.25
C ASP A 70 -8.10 15.20 17.60
N VAL A 71 -7.95 14.96 16.29
CA VAL A 71 -6.78 15.39 15.52
C VAL A 71 -6.67 16.92 15.53
N THR A 72 -5.56 17.41 16.07
CA THR A 72 -5.20 18.82 16.18
C THR A 72 -4.79 19.43 14.85
N GLN A 73 -4.73 20.77 14.78
CA GLN A 73 -4.28 21.46 13.57
C GLN A 73 -2.81 21.17 13.22
N GLU A 74 -1.97 20.98 14.23
CA GLU A 74 -0.55 20.68 14.08
C GLU A 74 -0.34 19.28 13.48
N GLU A 75 -1.08 18.29 13.97
CA GLU A 75 -1.09 16.94 13.41
C GLU A 75 -1.62 16.92 11.97
N MET A 76 -2.66 17.69 11.67
CA MET A 76 -3.12 17.84 10.28
C MET A 76 -2.07 18.49 9.38
N ASN A 77 -1.31 19.46 9.89
CA ASN A 77 -0.22 20.08 9.14
C ASN A 77 0.93 19.10 8.89
N ALA A 78 1.31 18.31 9.90
CA ALA A 78 2.31 17.25 9.75
C ALA A 78 1.85 16.19 8.74
N ALA A 79 0.59 15.78 8.79
CA ALA A 79 0.02 14.83 7.82
C ALA A 79 0.01 15.41 6.39
N ALA A 80 -0.28 16.70 6.24
CA ALA A 80 -0.22 17.37 4.94
C ALA A 80 1.21 17.42 4.37
N GLU A 81 2.21 17.68 5.22
CA GLU A 81 3.62 17.68 4.85
C GLU A 81 4.11 16.27 4.48
N PHE A 82 3.69 15.26 5.23
CA PHE A 82 4.03 13.87 4.98
C PHE A 82 3.55 13.38 3.61
N GLY A 83 2.29 13.66 3.26
CA GLY A 83 1.67 13.13 2.04
C GLY A 83 2.17 13.73 0.72
N ARG A 84 2.97 14.82 0.76
CA ARG A 84 3.54 15.48 -0.44
C ARG A 84 2.52 15.73 -1.54
N PHE A 85 1.32 16.14 -1.14
CA PHE A 85 0.22 16.39 -2.07
C PHE A 85 0.54 17.59 -2.98
N PRO A 86 0.08 17.62 -4.24
CA PRO A 86 0.29 18.75 -5.15
C PRO A 86 -0.30 20.07 -4.60
N HIS A 87 -1.38 19.95 -3.81
CA HIS A 87 -2.04 21.04 -3.11
C HIS A 87 -2.53 20.51 -1.76
N ARG A 88 -2.67 21.40 -0.75
CA ARG A 88 -3.17 21.00 0.57
C ARG A 88 -4.60 20.42 0.45
N PRO A 89 -4.83 19.16 0.87
CA PRO A 89 -6.17 18.59 0.91
C PRO A 89 -7.07 19.28 1.96
N SER A 90 -8.37 19.00 1.90
CA SER A 90 -9.32 19.44 2.93
C SER A 90 -8.97 18.91 4.31
N ASP A 91 -9.34 19.62 5.37
CA ASP A 91 -9.09 19.18 6.76
C ASP A 91 -9.73 17.83 7.06
N LEU A 92 -10.93 17.54 6.54
CA LEU A 92 -11.55 16.21 6.70
C LEU A 92 -10.66 15.09 6.15
N PHE A 93 -10.10 15.30 4.95
CA PHE A 93 -9.14 14.36 4.37
C PHE A 93 -7.90 14.23 5.25
N LEU A 94 -7.36 15.35 5.75
CA LEU A 94 -6.15 15.34 6.58
C LEU A 94 -6.38 14.62 7.92
N LYS A 95 -7.57 14.72 8.53
CA LYS A 95 -7.92 13.94 9.72
C LYS A 95 -7.91 12.44 9.45
N ILE A 96 -8.49 12.01 8.32
CA ILE A 96 -8.49 10.60 7.92
C ILE A 96 -7.07 10.14 7.59
N PHE A 97 -6.33 10.96 6.83
CA PHE A 97 -4.97 10.66 6.40
C PHE A 97 -4.01 10.58 7.58
N HIS A 98 -4.17 11.45 8.59
CA HIS A 98 -3.43 11.37 9.85
C HIS A 98 -3.59 9.99 10.49
N GLY A 99 -4.82 9.46 10.57
CA GLY A 99 -5.03 8.10 11.08
C GLY A 99 -4.28 7.02 10.30
N VAL A 100 -4.15 7.18 8.97
CA VAL A 100 -3.35 6.28 8.14
C VAL A 100 -1.85 6.41 8.44
N VAL A 101 -1.32 7.64 8.52
CA VAL A 101 0.09 7.91 8.83
C VAL A 101 0.45 7.37 10.21
N TYR A 102 -0.39 7.63 11.21
CA TYR A 102 -0.23 7.15 12.59
C TYR A 102 -0.12 5.61 12.64
N THR A 103 -0.92 4.89 11.85
CA THR A 103 -0.81 3.42 11.80
C THR A 103 0.53 2.94 11.22
N ALA A 104 1.09 3.69 10.26
CA ALA A 104 2.38 3.39 9.65
C ALA A 104 3.56 3.73 10.57
N GLU A 105 3.41 4.69 11.50
CA GLU A 105 4.42 4.96 12.53
C GLU A 105 4.56 3.79 13.51
N LEU A 106 3.44 3.19 13.90
CA LEU A 106 3.41 2.08 14.85
C LEU A 106 3.83 0.75 14.22
N ASP A 107 3.43 0.50 12.96
CA ASP A 107 3.83 -0.65 12.16
C ASP A 107 4.04 -0.21 10.71
N PRO A 108 5.29 0.04 10.27
CA PRO A 108 5.62 0.52 8.92
C PRO A 108 5.08 -0.35 7.79
N MET A 109 4.72 -1.61 8.08
CA MET A 109 4.19 -2.55 7.10
C MET A 109 2.70 -2.86 7.28
N ALA A 110 1.99 -2.19 8.19
CA ALA A 110 0.55 -2.39 8.40
C ALA A 110 -0.26 -2.18 7.10
N GLY A 111 0.13 -1.20 6.29
CA GLY A 111 -0.51 -0.92 5.00
C GLY A 111 -0.05 -1.82 3.85
N CYS A 112 0.84 -2.78 4.09
CA CYS A 112 1.48 -3.61 3.04
C CYS A 112 2.12 -2.77 1.93
N ILE A 113 2.54 -1.55 2.26
CA ILE A 113 3.14 -0.57 1.36
C ILE A 113 4.28 0.12 2.09
N SER A 114 5.34 0.50 1.37
CA SER A 114 6.39 1.34 1.96
C SER A 114 5.78 2.69 2.36
N PRO A 115 5.99 3.19 3.59
CA PRO A 115 5.32 4.42 4.05
C PRO A 115 5.58 5.64 3.16
N ARG A 116 6.72 5.73 2.48
CA ARG A 116 7.02 6.81 1.51
C ARG A 116 6.08 6.85 0.31
N LEU A 117 5.36 5.76 0.02
CA LEU A 117 4.35 5.70 -1.03
C LEU A 117 2.96 6.06 -0.50
N VAL A 118 2.77 6.15 0.83
CA VAL A 118 1.50 6.57 1.44
C VAL A 118 1.31 8.06 1.18
N GLY A 119 0.19 8.41 0.54
CA GLY A 119 -0.09 9.79 0.14
C GLY A 119 0.53 10.21 -1.19
N ALA A 120 1.38 9.37 -1.81
CA ALA A 120 1.92 9.65 -3.13
C ALA A 120 0.79 9.90 -4.13
N SER A 121 0.94 10.96 -4.92
CA SER A 121 -0.03 11.35 -5.94
C SER A 121 0.46 10.93 -7.32
N GLY A 122 -0.47 10.55 -8.19
CA GLY A 122 -0.20 10.16 -9.55
C GLY A 122 -1.43 10.33 -10.42
N VAL A 123 -1.24 10.19 -11.73
CA VAL A 123 -2.35 10.22 -12.69
C VAL A 123 -2.71 8.78 -13.03
N VAL A 124 -3.97 8.41 -12.75
CA VAL A 124 -4.54 7.17 -13.28
C VAL A 124 -5.20 7.53 -14.62
N PRO A 125 -4.59 7.18 -15.76
CA PRO A 125 -5.01 7.69 -17.07
C PRO A 125 -6.41 7.19 -17.49
N LEU A 126 -6.86 6.08 -16.93
CA LEU A 126 -8.20 5.53 -17.16
C LEU A 126 -8.68 4.81 -15.89
N SER A 127 -9.85 5.21 -15.40
CA SER A 127 -10.58 4.50 -14.34
C SER A 127 -11.95 4.10 -14.88
N ILE A 128 -12.30 2.81 -14.75
CA ILE A 128 -13.59 2.28 -15.21
C ILE A 128 -14.41 1.88 -13.99
N ILE A 129 -15.58 2.48 -13.82
CA ILE A 129 -16.53 2.16 -12.77
C ILE A 129 -17.77 1.57 -13.44
N SER A 130 -17.98 0.26 -13.32
CA SER A 130 -19.14 -0.43 -13.88
C SER A 130 -19.39 -1.76 -13.17
N THR A 131 -20.38 -2.53 -13.65
CA THR A 131 -20.63 -3.89 -13.18
C THR A 131 -19.52 -4.85 -13.64
N ASN A 132 -19.30 -5.93 -12.88
CA ASN A 132 -18.28 -6.92 -13.22
C ASN A 132 -18.43 -7.47 -14.65
N PRO A 133 -19.62 -7.87 -15.13
CA PRO A 133 -19.79 -8.30 -16.52
C PRO A 133 -19.32 -7.25 -17.54
N ASP A 134 -19.68 -5.98 -17.35
CA ASP A 134 -19.34 -4.90 -18.28
C ASP A 134 -17.83 -4.62 -18.31
N ILE A 135 -17.19 -4.60 -17.13
CA ILE A 135 -15.73 -4.44 -17.00
C ILE A 135 -15.02 -5.59 -17.72
N MET A 136 -15.48 -6.83 -17.53
CA MET A 136 -14.85 -7.97 -18.17
C MET A 136 -15.03 -7.94 -19.69
N HIS A 137 -16.20 -7.56 -20.19
CA HIS A 137 -16.42 -7.36 -21.63
C HIS A 137 -15.52 -6.26 -22.21
N HIS A 138 -15.32 -5.16 -21.49
CA HIS A 138 -14.34 -4.15 -21.86
C HIS A 138 -12.92 -4.75 -21.94
N TYR A 139 -12.49 -5.52 -20.94
CA TYR A 139 -11.19 -6.20 -20.96
C TYR A 139 -11.05 -7.16 -22.14
N PHE A 140 -12.11 -7.90 -22.49
CA PHE A 140 -12.10 -8.75 -23.67
C PHE A 140 -11.79 -7.95 -24.93
N HIS A 141 -12.43 -6.79 -25.12
CA HIS A 141 -12.19 -5.94 -26.27
C HIS A 141 -10.77 -5.37 -26.27
N VAL A 142 -10.28 -4.84 -25.14
CA VAL A 142 -8.91 -4.30 -25.04
C VAL A 142 -7.87 -5.37 -25.36
N ILE A 143 -7.98 -6.56 -24.75
CA ILE A 143 -7.04 -7.67 -24.95
C ILE A 143 -7.08 -8.17 -26.39
N SER A 144 -8.28 -8.43 -26.95
CA SER A 144 -8.41 -8.93 -28.33
C SER A 144 -7.90 -7.94 -29.38
N HIS A 145 -7.92 -6.64 -29.08
CA HIS A 145 -7.47 -5.60 -30.00
C HIS A 145 -6.01 -5.18 -29.79
N ALA A 146 -5.35 -5.60 -28.70
CA ALA A 146 -3.99 -5.20 -28.33
C ALA A 146 -2.98 -5.41 -29.47
N GLN A 147 -2.25 -4.37 -29.86
CA GLN A 147 -1.37 -4.40 -31.03
C GLN A 147 0.06 -4.84 -30.71
N LYS A 148 0.53 -4.60 -29.47
CA LYS A 148 1.92 -4.80 -29.06
C LYS A 148 2.04 -5.82 -27.94
N GLU A 149 1.53 -5.50 -26.77
CA GLU A 149 1.70 -6.31 -25.57
C GLU A 149 0.45 -6.25 -24.69
N VAL A 150 0.21 -7.32 -23.93
CA VAL A 150 -0.80 -7.39 -22.88
C VAL A 150 -0.10 -7.78 -21.59
N LEU A 151 0.00 -6.83 -20.65
CA LEU A 151 0.45 -7.10 -19.29
C LEU A 151 -0.78 -7.35 -18.42
N PHE A 152 -0.93 -8.59 -17.93
CA PHE A 152 -2.06 -9.00 -17.10
C PHE A 152 -1.58 -9.35 -15.70
N ALA A 153 -2.03 -8.59 -14.70
CA ALA A 153 -1.75 -8.82 -13.30
C ALA A 153 -3.06 -8.97 -12.52
N THR A 154 -3.15 -9.98 -11.66
CA THR A 154 -4.30 -10.19 -10.79
C THR A 154 -3.85 -10.74 -9.44
N CYS A 155 -4.51 -10.31 -8.36
CA CYS A 155 -4.34 -10.89 -7.02
C CYS A 155 -5.26 -12.10 -6.77
N TRP A 156 -6.17 -12.41 -7.70
CA TRP A 156 -7.11 -13.54 -7.58
C TRP A 156 -7.49 -14.11 -8.94
N TRP A 157 -7.40 -15.42 -9.11
CA TRP A 157 -7.80 -16.10 -10.35
C TRP A 157 -8.60 -17.36 -10.02
N GLN A 158 -9.89 -17.36 -10.37
CA GLN A 158 -10.81 -18.45 -10.10
C GLN A 158 -11.54 -18.85 -11.38
N LYS A 159 -11.74 -20.15 -11.57
CA LYS A 159 -12.53 -20.69 -12.68
C LYS A 159 -13.95 -20.13 -12.63
N GLY A 160 -14.37 -19.45 -13.70
CA GLY A 160 -15.68 -18.81 -13.79
C GLY A 160 -15.86 -18.05 -15.10
N GLY A 161 -17.00 -17.37 -15.25
CA GLY A 161 -17.33 -16.61 -16.45
C GLY A 161 -16.29 -15.52 -16.79
N THR A 162 -15.78 -14.82 -15.78
CA THR A 162 -14.77 -13.76 -15.93
C THR A 162 -13.43 -14.30 -16.44
N ALA A 163 -12.90 -15.36 -15.82
CA ALA A 163 -11.67 -16.02 -16.26
C ALA A 163 -11.81 -16.62 -17.67
N ASN A 164 -12.96 -17.20 -17.99
CA ASN A 164 -13.25 -17.69 -19.35
C ASN A 164 -13.23 -16.55 -20.37
N LEU A 165 -13.75 -15.37 -20.01
CA LEU A 165 -13.77 -14.21 -20.89
C LEU A 165 -12.35 -13.75 -21.23
N VAL A 166 -11.46 -13.64 -20.22
CA VAL A 166 -10.05 -13.29 -20.44
C VAL A 166 -9.34 -14.33 -21.32
N CYS A 167 -9.54 -15.62 -21.04
CA CYS A 167 -8.99 -16.69 -21.87
C CYS A 167 -9.46 -16.61 -23.33
N ASN A 168 -10.76 -16.33 -23.55
CA ASN A 168 -11.31 -16.19 -24.88
C ASN A 168 -10.76 -14.94 -25.60
N ALA A 169 -10.50 -13.86 -24.87
CA ALA A 169 -9.88 -12.66 -25.41
C ALA A 169 -8.46 -12.92 -25.92
N LEU A 170 -7.66 -13.66 -25.14
CA LEU A 170 -6.30 -14.06 -25.53
C LEU A 170 -6.31 -15.00 -26.75
N ARG A 171 -7.27 -15.93 -26.82
CA ARG A 171 -7.47 -16.79 -28.01
C ARG A 171 -7.85 -15.96 -29.25
N ALA A 172 -8.74 -14.99 -29.08
CA ALA A 172 -9.15 -14.09 -30.16
C ALA A 172 -7.96 -13.23 -30.66
N LEU A 173 -7.16 -12.70 -29.73
CA LEU A 173 -5.91 -12.00 -30.05
C LEU A 173 -4.96 -12.89 -30.86
N SER A 174 -4.71 -14.11 -30.38
CA SER A 174 -3.84 -15.09 -31.05
C SER A 174 -4.33 -15.41 -32.47
N LYS A 175 -5.63 -15.69 -32.64
CA LYS A 175 -6.22 -15.95 -33.96
C LYS A 175 -6.04 -14.77 -34.91
N ARG A 176 -6.30 -13.55 -34.45
CA ARG A 176 -6.12 -12.33 -35.25
C ARG A 176 -4.66 -12.13 -35.66
N TYR A 177 -3.72 -12.39 -34.77
CA TYR A 177 -2.29 -12.27 -35.07
C TYR A 177 -1.86 -13.30 -36.12
N MET A 178 -2.32 -14.55 -35.99
CA MET A 178 -2.06 -15.62 -36.98
C MET A 178 -2.65 -15.32 -38.36
N GLN A 179 -3.74 -14.53 -38.45
CA GLN A 179 -4.35 -14.13 -39.73
C GLN A 179 -3.66 -12.93 -40.39
N LYS A 180 -2.80 -12.21 -39.67
CA LYS A 180 -2.03 -11.07 -40.20
C LYS A 180 -0.63 -11.45 -40.69
N ILE A 181 -0.20 -12.67 -40.43
CA ILE A 181 1.03 -13.29 -40.95
C ILE A 181 0.65 -14.03 -42.23
#